data_AF-A0A928F6C2-F1
#
_entry.id   AF-A0A928F6C2-F1
#
_cell.length_a   1.000
_cell.length_b   1.000
_cell.length_c   1.000
_cell.angle_alpha   90.00
_cell.angle_beta   90.00
_cell.angle_gamma   90.00
#
_symmetry.space_group_name_H-M   'P 1'
#
loop_
_entity.id
_entity.type
_entity.pdbx_description
1 polymer ?
#
loop_
_entity_poly.entity_id
_entity_poly.type
_entity_poly.pdbx_seq_one_letter_code
_entity_poly.pdbx_strand_id
1 'polypeptide(L)'
;MIGMSLSFRNLLATDDAMLKPETLLPKLWSHGVRSIELRSIPAGTSPTDMRRVADLLWDFGFQITVHASVRSLNAAVHDVFDVLSLTLPDLRQRNLVITVHPIADDNVMMLNRLADHIEKHRLRARIALENNRLMPDHTNGDSVALVLDAVTRANRKNVGICFDMGHLAWYAANFTDTPNMLPPKEFLSRVIHTHIHAYTEGRTHFPLDEWREPISAYIDALGFRYFGVYNIELTPSRFKHLCDETQGYLMSADTLRQNYPAHALYHDELRANYDGWFRRSLEVFDKKQGCYGTMISTSSYLFSTNGYKWAMDVSFLSLYQLAETPSRVKEYLGDIDCMVLTHAHGDHAEERTIRALSQTNISWIVPDFMVDSVVSFGVRREKIVSVHPGDRITSGPLNIQVLEGRHYRTGTKSGAEAVGYLITADNAPTLAFPGDVRDYVIKDSEAFNADHCFAHVWLTDHALDPEKYVPKSREFAEFMLHMSRKSIFLTHLNVNREATKRWTMHHACVVKNAIRERSPETVVRVPRFGEIFDLSR
;
A
#
# COMPACT_ATOMS: atom_id res chain seq x y z
N MET A 1 -4.63 6.44 -6.40
CA MET A 1 -4.32 7.69 -7.09
C MET A 1 -5.28 7.90 -8.25
N ILE A 2 -5.82 9.11 -8.47
CA ILE A 2 -6.59 9.43 -9.69
C ILE A 2 -5.62 9.72 -10.83
N GLY A 3 -5.84 9.06 -11.97
CA GLY A 3 -5.11 9.27 -13.21
C GLY A 3 -5.99 9.82 -14.33
N MET A 4 -5.37 10.41 -15.35
CA MET A 4 -6.04 10.83 -16.58
C MET A 4 -5.20 10.45 -17.80
N SER A 5 -5.80 9.77 -18.77
CA SER A 5 -5.16 9.54 -20.07
C SER A 5 -5.24 10.77 -20.94
N LEU A 6 -4.09 11.24 -21.41
CA LEU A 6 -3.99 12.33 -22.37
C LEU A 6 -3.27 11.84 -23.63
N SER A 7 -3.73 12.32 -24.78
CA SER A 7 -3.02 12.11 -26.04
C SER A 7 -1.63 12.73 -25.95
N PHE A 8 -0.60 11.95 -26.27
CA PHE A 8 0.79 12.39 -26.28
C PHE A 8 0.99 13.64 -27.16
N ARG A 9 0.26 13.74 -28.27
CA ARG A 9 0.29 14.92 -29.15
C ARG A 9 -0.13 16.19 -28.41
N ASN A 10 -1.19 16.12 -27.59
CA ASN A 10 -1.70 17.29 -26.85
C ASN A 10 -0.67 17.83 -25.84
N LEU A 11 0.23 16.97 -25.35
CA LEU A 11 1.30 17.34 -24.43
C LEU A 11 2.54 17.94 -25.10
N LEU A 12 2.75 17.67 -26.40
CA LEU A 12 3.85 18.27 -27.16
C LEU A 12 3.48 19.61 -27.77
N ALA A 13 2.33 19.65 -28.44
CA ALA A 13 1.84 20.80 -29.16
C ALA A 13 0.34 20.63 -29.45
N THR A 14 -0.44 21.66 -29.13
CA THR A 14 -1.84 21.75 -29.52
C THR A 14 -2.17 23.19 -29.89
N ASP A 15 -2.98 23.34 -30.93
CA ASP A 15 -3.51 24.63 -31.37
C ASP A 15 -4.69 25.08 -30.50
N ASP A 16 -5.31 24.16 -29.76
CA ASP A 16 -6.36 24.47 -28.81
C ASP A 16 -5.77 25.04 -27.52
N ALA A 17 -6.02 26.33 -27.26
CA ALA A 17 -5.51 27.05 -26.11
C ALA A 17 -5.94 26.44 -24.76
N MET A 18 -7.08 25.76 -24.69
CA MET A 18 -7.56 25.12 -23.46
C MET A 18 -6.90 23.77 -23.19
N LEU A 19 -6.43 23.10 -24.24
CA LEU A 19 -5.71 21.82 -24.14
C LEU A 19 -4.20 22.00 -23.99
N LYS A 20 -3.70 23.23 -24.10
CA LYS A 20 -2.29 23.53 -23.85
C LYS A 20 -1.88 23.04 -22.46
N PRO A 21 -0.73 22.36 -22.32
CA PRO A 21 -0.33 21.78 -21.04
C PRO A 21 -0.28 22.80 -19.90
N GLU A 22 0.12 24.04 -20.19
CA GLU A 22 0.22 25.13 -19.21
C GLU A 22 -1.16 25.54 -18.65
N THR A 23 -2.23 25.29 -19.38
CA THR A 23 -3.61 25.57 -18.97
C THR A 23 -4.29 24.34 -18.37
N LEU A 24 -4.13 23.17 -19.00
CA LEU A 24 -4.86 21.96 -18.64
C LEU A 24 -4.29 21.27 -17.40
N LEU A 25 -2.96 21.14 -17.29
CA LEU A 25 -2.32 20.41 -16.20
C LEU A 25 -2.60 21.01 -14.81
N PRO A 26 -2.54 22.35 -14.61
CA PRO A 26 -2.91 22.94 -13.33
C PRO A 26 -4.37 22.67 -12.92
N LYS A 27 -5.29 22.66 -13.89
CA LYS A 27 -6.70 22.35 -13.64
C LYS A 27 -6.86 20.89 -13.24
N LEU A 28 -6.28 19.95 -13.98
CA LEU A 28 -6.31 18.53 -13.61
C LEU A 28 -5.74 18.31 -12.19
N TRP A 29 -4.64 19.00 -11.87
CA TRP A 29 -4.05 18.96 -10.53
C TRP A 29 -5.01 19.47 -9.44
N SER A 30 -5.69 20.61 -9.64
CA SER A 30 -6.64 21.14 -8.65
C SER A 30 -7.86 20.22 -8.45
N HIS A 31 -8.23 19.46 -9.48
CA HIS A 31 -9.28 18.45 -9.44
C HIS A 31 -8.82 17.10 -8.86
N GLY A 32 -7.57 16.98 -8.41
CA GLY A 32 -7.07 15.82 -7.67
C GLY A 32 -6.40 14.76 -8.54
N VAL A 33 -6.22 15.01 -9.84
CA VAL A 33 -5.43 14.15 -10.72
C VAL A 33 -3.96 14.23 -10.30
N ARG A 34 -3.31 13.07 -10.20
CA ARG A 34 -1.90 12.95 -9.77
C ARG A 34 -1.08 12.04 -10.68
N SER A 35 -1.72 11.35 -11.63
CA SER A 35 -1.05 10.60 -12.68
C SER A 35 -1.56 11.04 -14.05
N ILE A 36 -0.67 11.15 -15.03
CA ILE A 36 -1.03 11.31 -16.44
C ILE A 36 -0.58 10.05 -17.18
N GLU A 37 -1.51 9.42 -17.87
CA GLU A 37 -1.21 8.33 -18.79
C GLU A 37 -0.96 8.88 -20.18
N LEU A 38 0.19 8.55 -20.76
CA LEU A 38 0.55 8.91 -22.12
C LEU A 38 -0.10 7.92 -23.09
N ARG A 39 -1.11 8.38 -23.82
CA ARG A 39 -1.83 7.57 -24.83
C ARG A 39 -1.47 7.99 -26.25
N SER A 40 -1.64 7.06 -27.19
CA SER A 40 -1.55 7.32 -28.64
C SER A 40 -0.19 7.89 -29.05
N ILE A 41 0.89 7.41 -28.43
CA ILE A 41 2.27 7.81 -28.76
C ILE A 41 2.52 7.45 -30.23
N PRO A 42 2.71 8.44 -31.12
CA PRO A 42 2.88 8.17 -32.55
C PRO A 42 4.05 7.23 -32.84
N ALA A 43 3.88 6.36 -33.85
CA ALA A 43 5.00 5.61 -34.39
C ALA A 43 6.09 6.58 -34.88
N GLY A 44 7.33 6.40 -34.43
CA GLY A 44 8.44 7.28 -34.77
C GLY A 44 8.59 8.51 -33.86
N THR A 45 7.81 8.63 -32.77
CA THR A 45 8.10 9.61 -31.71
C THR A 45 9.57 9.50 -31.29
N SER A 46 10.27 10.63 -31.32
CA SER A 46 11.67 10.65 -30.91
C SER A 46 11.78 10.46 -29.39
N PRO A 47 12.82 9.77 -28.90
CA PRO A 47 13.07 9.71 -27.46
C PRO A 47 13.24 11.08 -26.80
N THR A 48 13.67 12.10 -27.56
CA THR A 48 13.79 13.50 -27.10
C THR A 48 12.42 14.12 -26.81
N ASP A 49 11.44 13.88 -27.66
CA ASP A 49 10.07 14.36 -27.44
C ASP A 49 9.44 13.68 -26.23
N MET A 50 9.65 12.36 -26.09
CA MET A 50 9.22 11.61 -24.92
C MET A 50 9.87 12.18 -23.64
N ARG A 51 11.17 12.47 -23.68
CA ARG A 51 11.90 13.08 -22.56
C ARG A 51 11.30 14.44 -22.20
N ARG A 52 11.05 15.30 -23.19
CA ARG A 52 10.44 16.62 -22.98
C ARG A 52 9.07 16.54 -22.30
N VAL A 53 8.20 15.63 -22.75
CA VAL A 53 6.88 15.42 -22.11
C VAL A 53 7.04 14.87 -20.70
N ALA A 54 7.98 13.94 -20.49
CA ALA A 54 8.23 13.39 -19.16
C ALA A 54 8.73 14.45 -18.17
N ASP A 55 9.71 15.27 -18.57
CA ASP A 55 10.23 16.36 -17.75
C ASP A 55 9.12 17.36 -17.41
N LEU A 56 8.31 17.77 -18.39
CA LEU A 56 7.14 18.63 -18.16
C LEU A 56 6.21 18.06 -17.08
N LEU A 57 5.82 16.79 -17.19
CA LEU A 57 4.91 16.16 -16.23
C LEU A 57 5.55 16.01 -14.84
N TRP A 58 6.83 15.67 -14.76
CA TRP A 58 7.55 15.54 -13.50
C TRP A 58 7.78 16.88 -12.81
N ASP A 59 8.05 17.94 -13.55
CA ASP A 59 8.19 19.30 -13.01
C ASP A 59 6.88 19.78 -12.38
N PHE A 60 5.74 19.38 -12.95
CA PHE A 60 4.42 19.59 -12.34
C PHE A 60 4.12 18.64 -11.15
N GLY A 61 4.91 17.58 -10.96
CA GLY A 61 4.74 16.60 -9.89
C GLY A 61 3.81 15.43 -10.24
N PHE A 62 3.46 15.23 -11.51
CA PHE A 62 2.64 14.09 -11.94
C PHE A 62 3.45 12.78 -11.96
N GLN A 63 2.80 11.69 -11.58
CA GLN A 63 3.23 10.36 -11.98
C GLN A 63 2.92 10.14 -13.47
N ILE A 64 3.74 9.33 -14.13
CA ILE A 64 3.54 8.95 -15.52
C ILE A 64 3.17 7.47 -15.59
N THR A 65 2.13 7.15 -16.36
CA THR A 65 1.87 5.81 -16.90
C THR A 65 1.86 5.87 -18.42
N VAL A 66 1.93 4.73 -19.09
CA VAL A 66 1.97 4.67 -20.55
C VAL A 66 0.93 3.67 -21.04
N HIS A 67 0.14 4.06 -22.03
CA HIS A 67 -0.74 3.17 -22.77
C HIS A 67 -0.10 2.87 -24.12
N ALA A 68 0.61 1.75 -24.19
CA ALA A 68 1.40 1.36 -25.35
C ALA A 68 0.59 0.46 -26.29
N SER A 69 0.82 0.66 -27.59
CA SER A 69 0.27 -0.22 -28.63
C SER A 69 1.34 -1.21 -29.06
N VAL A 70 1.09 -2.50 -28.85
CA VAL A 70 1.95 -3.59 -29.34
C VAL A 70 1.35 -4.12 -30.63
N ARG A 71 2.08 -4.00 -31.74
CA ARG A 71 1.57 -4.40 -33.06
C ARG A 71 1.72 -5.89 -33.35
N SER A 72 2.77 -6.49 -32.80
CA SER A 72 3.06 -7.91 -32.95
C SER A 72 3.99 -8.39 -31.86
N LEU A 73 4.05 -9.70 -31.69
CA LEU A 73 4.94 -10.35 -30.74
C LEU A 73 6.43 -10.05 -30.96
N ASN A 74 6.86 -9.88 -32.22
CA ASN A 74 8.25 -9.56 -32.56
C ASN A 74 8.60 -8.09 -32.37
N ALA A 75 7.61 -7.21 -32.43
CA ALA A 75 7.79 -5.78 -32.21
C ALA A 75 7.60 -5.37 -30.74
N ALA A 76 7.05 -6.21 -29.87
CA ALA A 76 6.63 -5.85 -28.51
C ALA A 76 7.63 -5.03 -27.70
N VAL A 77 8.90 -5.46 -27.62
CA VAL A 77 9.92 -4.73 -26.86
C VAL A 77 10.22 -3.37 -27.49
N HIS A 78 10.37 -3.33 -28.82
CA HIS A 78 10.64 -2.09 -29.56
C HIS A 78 9.47 -1.11 -29.46
N ASP A 79 8.24 -1.59 -29.68
CA ASP A 79 7.01 -0.78 -29.63
C ASP A 79 6.80 -0.12 -28.25
N VAL A 80 7.28 -0.75 -27.17
CA VAL A 80 7.14 -0.23 -25.81
C VAL A 80 8.36 0.58 -25.36
N PHE A 81 9.57 0.05 -25.49
CA PHE A 81 10.74 0.59 -24.78
C PHE A 81 11.62 1.52 -25.60
N ASP A 82 11.59 1.47 -26.94
CA ASP A 82 12.48 2.30 -27.74
C ASP A 82 12.14 3.78 -27.61
N VAL A 83 10.84 4.11 -27.58
CA VAL A 83 10.37 5.49 -27.33
C VAL A 83 10.69 5.98 -25.91
N LEU A 84 10.82 5.07 -24.95
CA LEU A 84 11.15 5.38 -23.56
C LEU A 84 12.68 5.42 -23.31
N SER A 85 13.51 5.09 -24.30
CA SER A 85 14.94 4.84 -24.10
C SER A 85 15.70 5.96 -23.36
N LEU A 86 15.42 7.23 -23.65
CA LEU A 86 16.05 8.38 -22.97
C LEU A 86 15.46 8.69 -21.59
N THR A 87 14.30 8.16 -21.24
CA THR A 87 13.69 8.30 -19.91
C THR A 87 13.96 7.09 -19.01
N LEU A 88 14.42 5.96 -19.57
CA LEU A 88 14.72 4.74 -18.81
C LEU A 88 15.60 4.94 -17.57
N PRO A 89 16.67 5.78 -17.59
CA PRO A 89 17.49 6.01 -16.39
C PRO A 89 16.68 6.58 -15.21
N ASP A 90 15.79 7.54 -15.48
CA ASP A 90 14.92 8.15 -14.47
C ASP A 90 13.80 7.19 -14.04
N LEU A 91 13.29 6.38 -14.99
CA LEU A 91 12.33 5.30 -14.72
C LEU A 91 12.92 4.15 -13.89
N ARG A 92 14.25 4.04 -13.75
CA ARG A 92 14.84 3.12 -12.76
C ARG A 92 14.61 3.56 -11.33
N GLN A 93 14.32 4.83 -11.10
CA GLN A 93 14.06 5.37 -9.77
C GLN A 93 12.57 5.37 -9.45
N ARG A 94 11.70 5.41 -10.47
CA ARG A 94 10.25 5.59 -10.33
C ARG A 94 9.45 4.34 -10.74
N ASN A 95 8.31 4.10 -10.09
CA ASN A 95 7.42 3.01 -10.48
C ASN A 95 6.59 3.39 -11.71
N LEU A 96 6.85 2.76 -12.86
CA LEU A 96 6.11 2.94 -14.11
C LEU A 96 5.12 1.79 -14.33
N VAL A 97 3.89 2.11 -14.70
CA VAL A 97 2.93 1.13 -15.23
C VAL A 97 2.75 1.36 -16.72
N ILE A 98 2.88 0.29 -17.49
CA ILE A 98 2.69 0.27 -18.94
C ILE A 98 1.51 -0.63 -19.25
N THR A 99 0.41 -0.03 -19.69
CA THR A 99 -0.76 -0.76 -20.17
C THR A 99 -0.55 -1.17 -21.62
N VAL A 100 -0.85 -2.43 -21.94
CA VAL A 100 -0.82 -2.96 -23.31
C VAL A 100 -2.12 -3.70 -23.61
N HIS A 101 -2.58 -3.57 -24.85
CA HIS A 101 -3.68 -4.40 -25.33
C HIS A 101 -3.21 -5.83 -25.60
N PRO A 102 -4.11 -6.81 -25.48
CA PRO A 102 -3.89 -8.14 -26.03
C PRO A 102 -3.68 -8.07 -27.54
N ILE A 103 -2.78 -8.92 -28.03
CA ILE A 103 -2.52 -9.12 -29.45
C ILE A 103 -3.19 -10.42 -29.93
N ALA A 104 -3.31 -10.56 -31.25
CA ALA A 104 -3.82 -11.79 -31.88
C ALA A 104 -2.88 -13.00 -31.74
N ASP A 105 -1.60 -12.74 -31.52
CA ASP A 105 -0.59 -13.77 -31.29
C ASP A 105 -0.62 -14.27 -29.82
N ASP A 106 0.48 -14.90 -29.39
CA ASP A 106 0.68 -15.41 -28.04
C ASP A 106 0.93 -14.27 -27.02
N ASN A 107 -0.15 -13.87 -26.34
CA ASN A 107 -0.12 -12.90 -25.25
C ASN A 107 0.80 -13.32 -24.09
N VAL A 108 0.92 -14.61 -23.78
CA VAL A 108 1.81 -15.09 -22.71
C VAL A 108 3.27 -14.85 -23.11
N MET A 109 3.64 -15.20 -24.34
CA MET A 109 5.00 -14.95 -24.85
C MET A 109 5.30 -13.46 -24.96
N MET A 110 4.33 -12.63 -25.36
CA MET A 110 4.47 -11.16 -25.37
C MET A 110 4.79 -10.63 -23.97
N LEU A 111 4.00 -11.00 -22.97
CA LEU A 111 4.18 -10.57 -21.58
C LEU A 111 5.54 -11.00 -21.02
N ASN A 112 5.96 -12.24 -21.31
CA ASN A 112 7.27 -12.74 -20.89
C ASN A 112 8.42 -11.95 -21.52
N ARG A 113 8.35 -11.62 -22.83
CA ARG A 113 9.38 -10.79 -23.50
C ARG A 113 9.51 -9.40 -22.86
N LEU A 114 8.37 -8.75 -22.58
CA LEU A 114 8.36 -7.44 -21.92
C LEU A 114 8.91 -7.54 -20.49
N ALA A 115 8.51 -8.57 -19.74
CA ALA A 115 8.98 -8.80 -18.39
C ALA A 115 10.49 -9.08 -18.32
N ASP A 116 11.01 -9.90 -19.23
CA ASP A 116 12.44 -10.20 -19.36
C ASP A 116 13.25 -8.94 -19.67
N HIS A 117 12.74 -8.05 -20.52
CA HIS A 117 13.38 -6.76 -20.79
C HIS A 117 13.46 -5.90 -19.52
N ILE A 118 12.36 -5.78 -18.76
CA ILE A 118 12.33 -5.05 -17.49
C ILE A 118 13.36 -5.59 -16.51
N GLU A 119 13.44 -6.92 -16.35
CA GLU A 119 14.37 -7.56 -15.42
C GLU A 119 15.83 -7.41 -15.86
N LYS A 120 16.12 -7.66 -17.15
CA LYS A 120 17.45 -7.52 -17.75
C LYS A 120 18.01 -6.11 -17.56
N HIS A 121 17.16 -5.09 -17.72
CA HIS A 121 17.56 -3.69 -17.62
C HIS A 121 17.33 -3.08 -16.23
N ARG A 122 16.87 -3.89 -15.25
CA ARG A 122 16.56 -3.51 -13.86
C ARG A 122 15.64 -2.29 -13.78
N LEU A 123 14.62 -2.25 -14.64
CA LEU A 123 13.66 -1.16 -14.68
C LEU A 123 12.64 -1.32 -13.54
N ARG A 124 12.18 -0.21 -12.94
CA ARG A 124 11.06 -0.21 -11.99
C ARG A 124 9.73 -0.09 -12.74
N ALA A 125 9.52 -0.95 -13.73
CA ALA A 125 8.32 -0.96 -14.56
C ALA A 125 7.47 -2.20 -14.32
N ARG A 126 6.16 -2.10 -14.57
CA ARG A 126 5.20 -3.21 -14.58
C ARG A 126 4.35 -3.14 -15.84
N ILE A 127 3.99 -4.30 -16.37
CA ILE A 127 3.10 -4.42 -17.53
C ILE A 127 1.70 -4.76 -17.04
N ALA A 128 0.70 -4.02 -17.50
CA ALA A 128 -0.71 -4.26 -17.25
C ALA A 128 -1.38 -4.70 -18.56
N LEU A 129 -1.82 -5.97 -18.63
CA LEU A 129 -2.59 -6.44 -19.78
C LEU A 129 -4.05 -6.00 -19.63
N GLU A 130 -4.56 -5.27 -20.61
CA GLU A 130 -5.90 -4.70 -20.58
C GLU A 130 -6.98 -5.68 -21.05
N ASN A 131 -8.15 -5.70 -20.40
CA ASN A 131 -9.32 -6.36 -20.97
C ASN A 131 -9.98 -5.49 -22.04
N ASN A 132 -10.25 -6.07 -23.20
CA ASN A 132 -10.85 -5.34 -24.32
C ASN A 132 -12.32 -5.73 -24.52
N ARG A 133 -13.02 -4.98 -25.39
CA ARG A 133 -14.37 -5.34 -25.86
C ARG A 133 -14.28 -6.56 -26.77
N LEU A 134 -15.25 -7.47 -26.63
CA LEU A 134 -15.45 -8.56 -27.58
C LEU A 134 -15.75 -8.03 -28.98
N MET A 135 -14.79 -8.22 -29.89
CA MET A 135 -14.98 -7.93 -31.30
C MET A 135 -15.85 -9.02 -31.97
N PRO A 136 -16.65 -8.68 -33.00
CA PRO A 136 -17.56 -9.64 -33.65
C PRO A 136 -16.91 -10.90 -34.23
N ASP A 137 -15.60 -10.86 -34.49
CA ASP A 137 -14.83 -11.98 -35.03
C ASP A 137 -14.20 -12.87 -33.94
N HIS A 138 -14.46 -12.59 -32.66
CA HIS A 138 -13.85 -13.26 -31.50
C HIS A 138 -12.31 -13.21 -31.48
N THR A 139 -11.71 -12.28 -32.22
CA THR A 139 -10.28 -12.07 -32.25
C THR A 139 -9.91 -10.83 -31.42
N ASN A 140 -9.71 -11.01 -30.11
CA ASN A 140 -8.50 -10.60 -29.35
C ASN A 140 -8.82 -10.09 -27.93
N GLY A 141 -8.47 -10.87 -26.89
CA GLY A 141 -8.33 -10.32 -25.52
C GLY A 141 -9.63 -9.95 -24.81
N ASP A 142 -10.73 -10.47 -25.32
CA ASP A 142 -12.09 -9.97 -25.20
C ASP A 142 -12.79 -10.24 -23.86
N SER A 143 -12.12 -10.93 -22.95
CA SER A 143 -12.75 -11.36 -21.71
C SER A 143 -11.79 -11.30 -20.52
N VAL A 144 -12.39 -10.99 -19.37
CA VAL A 144 -11.80 -11.13 -18.03
C VAL A 144 -11.07 -12.47 -17.89
N ALA A 145 -11.62 -13.55 -18.45
CA ALA A 145 -11.03 -14.90 -18.40
C ALA A 145 -9.75 -15.02 -19.24
N LEU A 146 -9.73 -14.52 -20.48
CA LEU A 146 -8.55 -14.54 -21.35
C LEU A 146 -7.38 -13.77 -20.73
N VAL A 147 -7.65 -12.57 -20.22
CA VAL A 147 -6.62 -11.74 -19.59
C VAL A 147 -6.09 -12.41 -18.31
N LEU A 148 -6.99 -12.98 -17.49
CA LEU A 148 -6.60 -13.72 -16.30
C LEU A 148 -5.74 -14.94 -16.63
N ASP A 149 -6.10 -15.72 -17.65
CA ASP A 149 -5.31 -16.88 -18.10
C ASP A 149 -3.91 -16.44 -18.54
N ALA A 150 -3.82 -15.43 -19.41
CA ALA A 150 -2.55 -14.94 -19.94
C ALA A 150 -1.61 -14.45 -18.82
N VAL A 151 -2.12 -13.63 -17.89
CA VAL A 151 -1.34 -13.13 -16.75
C VAL A 151 -0.96 -14.26 -15.79
N THR A 152 -1.85 -15.21 -15.54
CA THR A 152 -1.59 -16.36 -14.67
C THR A 152 -0.51 -17.26 -15.26
N ARG A 153 -0.56 -17.55 -16.56
CA ARG A 153 0.43 -18.39 -17.25
C ARG A 153 1.77 -17.71 -17.44
N ALA A 154 1.80 -16.39 -17.63
CA ALA A 154 3.05 -15.64 -17.62
C ALA A 154 3.73 -15.75 -16.25
N ASN A 155 2.94 -15.68 -15.16
CA ASN A 155 3.40 -15.83 -13.77
C ASN A 155 4.63 -14.97 -13.42
N ARG A 156 4.65 -13.73 -13.91
CA ARG A 156 5.74 -12.77 -13.66
C ARG A 156 5.34 -11.76 -12.59
N LYS A 157 6.24 -11.45 -11.66
CA LYS A 157 6.00 -10.49 -10.56
C LYS A 157 5.71 -9.05 -11.04
N ASN A 158 6.23 -8.69 -12.22
CA ASN A 158 6.08 -7.38 -12.85
C ASN A 158 4.97 -7.36 -13.92
N VAL A 159 4.14 -8.39 -14.00
CA VAL A 159 2.98 -8.44 -14.90
C VAL A 159 1.70 -8.47 -14.06
N GLY A 160 0.69 -7.72 -14.47
CA GLY A 160 -0.63 -7.66 -13.87
C GLY A 160 -1.69 -7.30 -14.90
N ILE A 161 -2.86 -6.89 -14.41
CA ILE A 161 -4.02 -6.60 -15.24
C ILE A 161 -4.31 -5.08 -15.22
N CYS A 162 -4.65 -4.53 -16.39
CA CYS A 162 -5.39 -3.28 -16.49
C CYS A 162 -6.88 -3.62 -16.58
N PHE A 163 -7.64 -3.20 -15.57
CA PHE A 163 -9.09 -3.39 -15.59
C PHE A 163 -9.76 -2.20 -16.29
N ASP A 164 -10.11 -2.39 -17.56
CA ASP A 164 -10.99 -1.47 -18.27
C ASP A 164 -12.46 -1.75 -17.89
N MET A 165 -12.99 -0.86 -17.07
CA MET A 165 -14.32 -0.96 -16.50
C MET A 165 -15.42 -0.65 -17.50
N GLY A 166 -15.17 0.27 -18.44
CA GLY A 166 -16.19 0.65 -19.41
C GLY A 166 -16.31 -0.35 -20.56
N HIS A 167 -15.24 -1.08 -20.89
CA HIS A 167 -15.28 -2.24 -21.77
C HIS A 167 -16.12 -3.38 -21.15
N LEU A 168 -15.97 -3.64 -19.85
CA LEU A 168 -16.80 -4.63 -19.16
C LEU A 168 -18.26 -4.17 -19.02
N ALA A 169 -18.50 -2.88 -18.75
CA ALA A 169 -19.85 -2.31 -18.73
C ALA A 169 -20.54 -2.42 -20.10
N TRP A 170 -19.80 -2.17 -21.19
CA TRP A 170 -20.29 -2.39 -22.55
C TRP A 170 -20.72 -3.85 -22.75
N TYR A 171 -19.92 -4.80 -22.30
CA TYR A 171 -20.25 -6.22 -22.41
C TYR A 171 -21.54 -6.56 -21.63
N ALA A 172 -21.65 -6.12 -20.37
CA ALA A 172 -22.83 -6.36 -19.54
C ALA A 172 -24.12 -5.79 -20.15
N ALA A 173 -24.04 -4.68 -20.89
CA ALA A 173 -25.19 -4.06 -21.52
C ALA A 173 -25.62 -4.70 -22.86
N ASN A 174 -24.72 -5.42 -23.54
CA ASN A 174 -24.99 -5.98 -24.87
C ASN A 174 -25.22 -7.48 -24.88
N PHE A 175 -24.95 -8.19 -23.78
CA PHE A 175 -25.12 -9.64 -23.68
C PHE A 175 -26.03 -10.01 -22.50
N THR A 176 -27.18 -10.62 -22.80
CA THR A 176 -28.27 -10.90 -21.84
C THR A 176 -27.99 -12.04 -20.87
N ASP A 177 -27.03 -12.92 -21.19
CA ASP A 177 -26.75 -14.14 -20.43
C ASP A 177 -25.73 -13.92 -19.30
N THR A 178 -25.36 -12.67 -19.02
CA THR A 178 -24.34 -12.34 -18.02
C THR A 178 -24.84 -11.40 -16.95
N PRO A 179 -25.65 -11.88 -15.98
CA PRO A 179 -26.05 -11.06 -14.85
C PRO A 179 -24.84 -10.71 -13.97
N ASN A 180 -24.66 -9.41 -13.71
CA ASN A 180 -23.79 -8.82 -12.68
C ASN A 180 -22.38 -9.43 -12.57
N MET A 181 -21.60 -9.38 -13.66
CA MET A 181 -20.20 -9.83 -13.63
C MET A 181 -19.30 -8.82 -12.92
N LEU A 182 -19.32 -8.85 -11.58
CA LEU A 182 -18.09 -8.54 -10.86
C LEU A 182 -17.01 -9.52 -11.33
N PRO A 183 -15.81 -9.06 -11.72
CA PRO A 183 -14.72 -9.99 -12.04
C PRO A 183 -14.45 -10.93 -10.86
N PRO A 184 -13.99 -12.17 -11.13
CA PRO A 184 -13.65 -13.11 -10.06
C PRO A 184 -12.54 -12.53 -9.18
N LYS A 185 -12.48 -12.96 -7.90
CA LYS A 185 -11.51 -12.44 -6.92
C LYS A 185 -10.07 -12.59 -7.39
N GLU A 186 -9.79 -13.66 -8.14
CA GLU A 186 -8.51 -13.95 -8.76
C GLU A 186 -8.10 -12.84 -9.74
N PHE A 187 -9.03 -12.37 -10.59
CA PHE A 187 -8.81 -11.23 -11.48
C PHE A 187 -8.52 -9.95 -10.68
N LEU A 188 -9.40 -9.60 -9.74
CA LEU A 188 -9.29 -8.37 -8.93
C LEU A 188 -7.96 -8.31 -8.17
N SER A 189 -7.49 -9.45 -7.65
CA SER A 189 -6.20 -9.56 -6.96
C SER A 189 -4.96 -9.32 -7.84
N ARG A 190 -5.13 -9.38 -9.16
CA ARG A 190 -4.06 -9.17 -10.17
C ARG A 190 -4.13 -7.79 -10.82
N VAL A 191 -5.15 -6.98 -10.50
CA VAL A 191 -5.30 -5.63 -11.04
C VAL A 191 -4.22 -4.70 -10.48
N ILE A 192 -3.50 -4.03 -11.37
CA ILE A 192 -2.43 -3.07 -11.03
C ILE A 192 -2.65 -1.69 -11.66
N HIS A 193 -3.63 -1.60 -12.57
CA HIS A 193 -4.05 -0.39 -13.27
C HIS A 193 -5.54 -0.51 -13.64
N THR A 194 -6.22 0.60 -13.92
CA THR A 194 -7.61 0.57 -14.39
C THR A 194 -7.81 1.59 -15.50
N HIS A 195 -8.69 1.33 -16.45
CA HIS A 195 -9.27 2.38 -17.29
C HIS A 195 -10.73 2.58 -16.91
N ILE A 196 -11.11 3.82 -16.65
CA ILE A 196 -12.43 4.20 -16.14
C ILE A 196 -13.06 5.20 -17.10
N HIS A 197 -14.22 4.85 -17.63
CA HIS A 197 -15.03 5.73 -18.46
C HIS A 197 -16.45 5.19 -18.57
N ALA A 198 -17.39 6.07 -18.92
CA ALA A 198 -18.78 5.68 -19.12
C ALA A 198 -18.98 4.90 -20.43
N TYR A 199 -20.05 4.09 -20.42
CA TYR A 199 -20.64 3.50 -21.61
C TYR A 199 -22.00 4.16 -21.86
N THR A 200 -22.06 5.00 -22.89
CA THR A 200 -23.23 5.85 -23.20
C THR A 200 -23.40 5.89 -24.72
N GLU A 201 -24.63 6.04 -25.22
CA GLU A 201 -24.92 6.10 -26.66
C GLU A 201 -24.35 4.89 -27.45
N GLY A 202 -24.32 3.70 -26.84
CA GLY A 202 -23.81 2.49 -27.49
C GLY A 202 -22.29 2.47 -27.68
N ARG A 203 -21.54 3.36 -27.00
CA ARG A 203 -20.08 3.52 -27.17
C ARG A 203 -19.37 3.74 -25.82
N THR A 204 -18.08 3.40 -25.78
CA THR A 204 -17.20 3.54 -24.61
C THR A 204 -16.37 4.83 -24.64
N HIS A 205 -15.55 5.09 -23.61
CA HIS A 205 -14.69 6.27 -23.47
C HIS A 205 -15.43 7.61 -23.39
N PHE A 206 -16.62 7.61 -22.79
CA PHE A 206 -17.38 8.83 -22.47
C PHE A 206 -17.03 9.35 -21.07
N PRO A 207 -17.19 10.66 -20.81
CA PRO A 207 -17.01 11.24 -19.48
C PRO A 207 -17.90 10.57 -18.43
N LEU A 208 -17.44 10.58 -17.17
CA LEU A 208 -18.26 10.18 -16.02
C LEU A 208 -19.14 11.38 -15.63
N ASP A 209 -20.39 11.37 -16.09
CA ASP A 209 -21.39 12.39 -15.77
C ASP A 209 -22.10 12.14 -14.44
N GLU A 210 -22.36 10.88 -14.13
CA GLU A 210 -22.94 10.42 -12.87
C GLU A 210 -22.26 9.14 -12.37
N TRP A 211 -22.33 8.92 -11.05
CA TRP A 211 -21.86 7.68 -10.43
C TRP A 211 -22.89 6.57 -10.61
N ARG A 212 -22.82 5.89 -11.76
CA ARG A 212 -23.78 4.85 -12.15
C ARG A 212 -23.16 3.46 -12.13
N GLU A 213 -24.00 2.48 -11.84
CA GLU A 213 -23.69 1.07 -12.06
C GLU A 213 -23.41 0.81 -13.56
N PRO A 214 -22.49 -0.11 -13.89
CA PRO A 214 -21.77 -0.99 -12.97
C PRO A 214 -20.40 -0.45 -12.48
N ILE A 215 -20.02 0.77 -12.86
CA ILE A 215 -18.67 1.34 -12.56
C ILE A 215 -18.45 1.47 -11.05
N SER A 216 -19.46 1.92 -10.32
CA SER A 216 -19.46 2.00 -8.86
C SER A 216 -19.13 0.66 -8.20
N ALA A 217 -19.85 -0.41 -8.57
CA ALA A 217 -19.60 -1.74 -8.04
C ALA A 217 -18.21 -2.28 -8.40
N TYR A 218 -17.68 -1.96 -9.57
CA TYR A 218 -16.32 -2.36 -9.97
C TYR A 218 -15.24 -1.70 -9.12
N ILE A 219 -15.39 -0.41 -8.81
CA ILE A 219 -14.46 0.33 -7.96
C ILE A 219 -14.53 -0.18 -6.53
N ASP A 220 -15.72 -0.48 -6.01
CA ASP A 220 -15.88 -1.10 -4.70
C ASP A 220 -15.25 -2.50 -4.64
N ALA A 221 -15.35 -3.27 -5.72
CA ALA A 221 -14.83 -4.63 -5.79
C ALA A 221 -13.29 -4.72 -5.77
N LEU A 222 -12.57 -3.72 -6.30
CA LEU A 222 -11.11 -3.65 -6.20
C LEU A 222 -10.64 -3.65 -4.74
N GLY A 223 -11.41 -2.97 -3.88
CA GLY A 223 -11.22 -2.97 -2.45
C GLY A 223 -9.84 -2.48 -2.00
N PHE A 224 -9.58 -2.68 -0.70
CA PHE A 224 -8.42 -2.12 0.00
C PHE A 224 -7.04 -2.64 -0.44
N ARG A 225 -6.99 -3.69 -1.25
CA ARG A 225 -5.74 -4.29 -1.74
C ARG A 225 -5.27 -3.68 -3.06
N TYR A 226 -6.09 -2.82 -3.67
CA TYR A 226 -5.71 -2.14 -4.88
C TYR A 226 -4.89 -0.88 -4.57
N PHE A 227 -3.63 -0.89 -5.02
CA PHE A 227 -2.69 0.22 -4.85
C PHE A 227 -2.29 0.86 -6.20
N GLY A 228 -3.07 0.62 -7.26
CA GLY A 228 -2.79 1.18 -8.59
C GLY A 228 -3.35 2.58 -8.80
N VAL A 229 -3.46 2.95 -10.08
CA VAL A 229 -4.04 4.21 -10.54
C VAL A 229 -5.49 3.98 -10.97
N TYR A 230 -6.41 4.77 -10.45
CA TYR A 230 -7.79 4.88 -10.94
C TYR A 230 -7.78 5.83 -12.14
N ASN A 231 -7.37 5.32 -13.30
CA ASN A 231 -7.08 6.14 -14.46
C ASN A 231 -8.33 6.35 -15.33
N ILE A 232 -8.70 7.61 -15.55
CA ILE A 232 -9.82 8.00 -16.41
C ILE A 232 -9.33 8.02 -17.86
N GLU A 233 -9.99 7.26 -18.73
CA GLU A 233 -9.59 7.16 -20.14
C GLU A 233 -10.73 7.56 -21.09
N LEU A 234 -10.68 8.79 -21.60
CA LEU A 234 -11.71 9.32 -22.49
C LEU A 234 -11.24 9.39 -23.94
N THR A 235 -12.19 9.49 -24.88
CA THR A 235 -11.91 9.75 -26.29
C THR A 235 -12.71 10.98 -26.75
N PRO A 236 -12.11 12.18 -26.77
CA PRO A 236 -12.81 13.46 -27.02
C PRO A 236 -13.70 13.48 -28.26
N SER A 237 -13.25 12.86 -29.35
CA SER A 237 -14.03 12.78 -30.59
C SER A 237 -15.38 12.07 -30.45
N ARG A 238 -15.58 11.29 -29.37
CA ARG A 238 -16.83 10.57 -29.08
C ARG A 238 -17.85 11.40 -28.33
N PHE A 239 -17.44 12.41 -27.56
CA PHE A 239 -18.34 13.17 -26.68
C PHE A 239 -18.28 14.69 -26.91
N LYS A 240 -17.51 15.17 -27.88
CA LYS A 240 -17.41 16.60 -28.22
C LYS A 240 -18.74 17.28 -28.57
N HIS A 241 -19.78 16.50 -28.88
CA HIS A 241 -21.14 17.01 -29.10
C HIS A 241 -21.92 17.24 -27.79
N LEU A 242 -21.46 16.67 -26.68
CA LEU A 242 -22.06 16.78 -25.35
C LEU A 242 -21.39 17.87 -24.51
N CYS A 243 -20.06 17.94 -24.54
CA CYS A 243 -19.27 18.94 -23.83
C CYS A 243 -17.90 19.13 -24.50
N ASP A 244 -17.19 20.21 -24.15
CA ASP A 244 -15.81 20.36 -24.58
C ASP A 244 -14.87 19.35 -23.87
N GLU A 245 -13.71 19.09 -24.47
CA GLU A 245 -12.76 18.09 -23.98
C GLU A 245 -12.28 18.38 -22.55
N THR A 246 -12.00 19.64 -22.22
CA THR A 246 -11.54 20.03 -20.88
C THR A 246 -12.65 19.78 -19.87
N GLN A 247 -13.87 20.19 -20.17
CA GLN A 247 -15.03 19.93 -19.32
C GLN A 247 -15.23 18.43 -19.07
N GLY A 248 -15.13 17.60 -20.11
CA GLY A 248 -15.24 16.14 -19.97
C GLY A 248 -14.20 15.53 -19.01
N TYR A 249 -12.94 15.98 -19.09
CA TYR A 249 -11.90 15.53 -18.17
C TYR A 249 -12.15 15.97 -16.72
N LEU A 250 -12.48 17.26 -16.51
CA LEU A 250 -12.66 17.80 -15.16
C LEU A 250 -13.89 17.23 -14.47
N MET A 251 -15.02 17.11 -15.18
CA MET A 251 -16.23 16.47 -14.66
C MET A 251 -15.95 15.03 -14.25
N SER A 252 -15.23 14.27 -15.08
CA SER A 252 -14.91 12.87 -14.75
C SER A 252 -14.01 12.75 -13.53
N ALA A 253 -13.02 13.64 -13.40
CA ALA A 253 -12.13 13.69 -12.24
C ALA A 253 -12.91 14.02 -10.96
N ASP A 254 -13.83 14.98 -11.02
CA ASP A 254 -14.68 15.35 -9.88
C ASP A 254 -15.64 14.21 -9.48
N THR A 255 -16.30 13.59 -10.46
CA THR A 255 -17.19 12.45 -10.23
C THR A 255 -16.44 11.31 -9.54
N LEU A 256 -15.26 10.96 -10.02
CA LEU A 256 -14.44 9.92 -9.40
C LEU A 256 -13.95 10.33 -8.01
N ARG A 257 -13.54 11.59 -7.83
CA ARG A 257 -13.06 12.11 -6.54
C ARG A 257 -14.15 12.12 -5.46
N GLN A 258 -15.38 12.48 -5.82
CA GLN A 258 -16.52 12.50 -4.90
C GLN A 258 -16.90 11.09 -4.42
N ASN A 259 -16.64 10.09 -5.24
CA ASN A 259 -16.94 8.67 -4.95
C ASN A 259 -15.68 7.85 -4.66
N TYR A 260 -14.58 8.54 -4.37
CA TYR A 260 -13.28 7.92 -4.25
C TYR A 260 -13.20 7.09 -2.95
N PRO A 261 -12.89 5.78 -3.02
CA PRO A 261 -12.94 4.94 -1.84
C PRO A 261 -12.03 5.45 -0.71
N ALA A 262 -12.50 5.40 0.54
CA ALA A 262 -11.74 5.92 1.69
C ALA A 262 -10.33 5.29 1.85
N HIS A 263 -10.16 4.03 1.42
CA HIS A 263 -8.83 3.39 1.42
C HIS A 263 -7.89 3.98 0.35
N ALA A 264 -8.43 4.39 -0.81
CA ALA A 264 -7.65 4.99 -1.88
C ALA A 264 -7.17 6.41 -1.49
N LEU A 265 -8.00 7.18 -0.79
CA LEU A 265 -7.60 8.45 -0.15
C LEU A 265 -6.42 8.26 0.81
N TYR A 266 -6.51 7.25 1.67
CA TYR A 266 -5.43 6.93 2.60
C TYR A 266 -4.13 6.52 1.87
N HIS A 267 -4.23 5.70 0.82
CA HIS A 267 -3.06 5.34 0.02
C HIS A 267 -2.43 6.55 -0.66
N ASP A 268 -3.23 7.51 -1.14
CA ASP A 268 -2.72 8.76 -1.73
C ASP A 268 -2.02 9.63 -0.69
N GLU A 269 -2.56 9.71 0.53
CA GLU A 269 -1.90 10.39 1.64
C GLU A 269 -0.54 9.75 1.96
N LEU A 270 -0.46 8.41 1.98
CA LEU A 270 0.81 7.70 2.16
C LEU A 270 1.79 7.99 1.03
N ARG A 271 1.37 7.90 -0.24
CA ARG A 271 2.26 8.20 -1.39
C ARG A 271 2.84 9.61 -1.31
N ALA A 272 2.03 10.58 -0.91
CA ALA A 272 2.45 11.97 -0.87
C ALA A 272 3.39 12.29 0.31
N ASN A 273 3.21 11.65 1.46
CA ASN A 273 3.81 12.12 2.71
C ASN A 273 4.74 11.12 3.40
N TYR A 274 4.63 9.83 3.11
CA TYR A 274 5.27 8.78 3.93
C TYR A 274 6.79 8.92 3.99
N ASP A 275 7.46 9.20 2.87
CA ASP A 275 8.92 9.34 2.87
C ASP A 275 9.38 10.52 3.74
N GLY A 276 8.60 11.61 3.79
CA GLY A 276 8.86 12.73 4.69
C GLY A 276 8.64 12.37 6.16
N TRP A 277 7.54 11.67 6.46
CA TRP A 277 7.26 11.18 7.82
C TRP A 277 8.32 10.20 8.31
N PHE A 278 8.76 9.28 7.46
CA PHE A 278 9.79 8.32 7.80
C PHE A 278 11.14 9.00 8.09
N ARG A 279 11.56 9.96 7.25
CA ARG A 279 12.80 10.73 7.51
C ARG A 279 12.73 11.45 8.85
N ARG A 280 11.57 12.04 9.19
CA ARG A 280 11.34 12.65 10.50
C ARG A 280 11.45 11.63 11.64
N SER A 281 10.90 10.41 11.46
CA SER A 281 11.06 9.34 12.45
C SER A 281 12.52 9.03 12.76
N LEU A 282 13.44 9.13 11.80
CA LEU A 282 14.86 8.86 12.04
C LEU A 282 15.52 9.85 13.01
N GLU A 283 14.95 11.05 13.21
CA GLU A 283 15.41 12.03 14.21
C GLU A 283 15.34 11.47 15.65
N VAL A 284 14.61 10.37 15.88
CA VAL A 284 14.62 9.66 17.16
C VAL A 284 16.02 9.18 17.53
N PHE A 285 16.83 8.78 16.53
CA PHE A 285 18.19 8.27 16.74
C PHE A 285 19.23 9.36 17.05
N ASP A 286 18.87 10.62 16.87
CA ASP A 286 19.70 11.77 17.28
C ASP A 286 19.58 12.06 18.78
N LYS A 287 18.58 11.49 19.47
CA LYS A 287 18.38 11.66 20.90
C LYS A 287 19.37 10.81 21.69
N LYS A 288 20.34 11.45 22.34
CA LYS A 288 21.44 10.77 23.07
C LYS A 288 21.18 10.51 24.56
N GLN A 289 20.18 11.15 25.14
CA GLN A 289 19.79 10.99 26.54
C GLN A 289 18.27 10.87 26.63
N GLY A 290 17.75 10.13 27.61
CA GLY A 290 16.31 9.91 27.78
C GLY A 290 15.78 8.74 26.92
N CYS A 291 14.47 8.58 26.87
CA CYS A 291 13.81 7.55 26.08
C CYS A 291 12.83 8.19 25.09
N TYR A 292 13.05 7.94 23.80
CA TYR A 292 12.24 8.48 22.71
C TYR A 292 11.79 7.37 21.79
N GLY A 293 10.59 7.52 21.24
CA GLY A 293 10.01 6.57 20.30
C GLY A 293 9.31 7.26 19.14
N THR A 294 9.09 6.52 18.07
CA THR A 294 8.26 6.93 16.93
C THR A 294 7.65 5.72 16.26
N MET A 295 6.50 5.90 15.62
CA MET A 295 5.82 4.87 14.84
C MET A 295 6.07 5.10 13.35
N ILE A 296 6.58 4.09 12.66
CA ILE A 296 6.88 4.14 11.20
C ILE A 296 5.91 3.30 10.36
N SER A 297 5.16 2.39 10.97
CA SER A 297 4.07 1.64 10.35
C SER A 297 3.02 1.31 11.42
N THR A 298 1.92 0.64 11.08
CA THR A 298 0.85 0.32 12.05
C THR A 298 1.30 -0.50 13.26
N SER A 299 2.40 -1.24 13.14
CA SER A 299 2.96 -2.16 14.15
C SER A 299 4.47 -1.98 14.33
N SER A 300 5.10 -1.04 13.61
CA SER A 300 6.55 -0.90 13.56
C SER A 300 6.99 0.38 14.27
N TYR A 301 7.98 0.24 15.14
CA TYR A 301 8.45 1.31 16.01
C TYR A 301 9.97 1.46 15.95
N LEU A 302 10.44 2.69 16.07
CA LEU A 302 11.86 3.01 16.26
C LEU A 302 12.02 3.72 17.60
N PHE A 303 13.10 3.41 18.31
CA PHE A 303 13.39 3.94 19.63
C PHE A 303 14.85 4.35 19.77
N SER A 304 15.08 5.34 20.63
CA SER A 304 16.38 5.64 21.20
C SER A 304 16.26 5.69 22.72
N THR A 305 17.04 4.88 23.41
CA THR A 305 17.09 4.83 24.87
C THR A 305 18.52 5.12 25.32
N ASN A 306 18.75 6.34 25.84
CA ASN A 306 20.07 6.85 26.20
C ASN A 306 21.10 6.69 25.06
N GLY A 307 20.65 6.96 23.81
CA GLY A 307 21.47 6.87 22.61
C GLY A 307 21.58 5.48 21.98
N TYR A 308 21.05 4.43 22.63
CA TYR A 308 20.98 3.08 22.08
C TYR A 308 19.80 2.97 21.12
N LYS A 309 20.07 2.67 19.84
CA LYS A 309 19.11 2.64 18.75
C LYS A 309 18.52 1.25 18.61
N TRP A 310 17.21 1.12 18.77
CA TRP A 310 16.56 -0.17 18.59
C TRP A 310 15.21 -0.02 17.91
N ALA A 311 14.74 -1.11 17.32
CA ALA A 311 13.49 -1.15 16.59
C ALA A 311 12.70 -2.40 16.95
N MET A 312 11.38 -2.32 16.77
CA MET A 312 10.47 -3.44 16.99
C MET A 312 9.57 -3.65 15.77
N ASP A 313 9.44 -4.91 15.36
CA ASP A 313 8.47 -5.37 14.37
C ASP A 313 8.49 -4.55 13.06
N VAL A 314 9.67 -4.22 12.54
CA VAL A 314 9.78 -3.35 11.36
C VAL A 314 9.28 -4.07 10.11
N SER A 315 8.20 -3.54 9.54
CA SER A 315 7.53 -4.04 8.34
C SER A 315 7.05 -2.89 7.46
N PHE A 316 7.25 -3.04 6.14
CA PHE A 316 6.82 -2.08 5.13
C PHE A 316 5.80 -2.65 4.13
N LEU A 317 5.16 -3.79 4.41
CA LEU A 317 4.24 -4.55 3.51
C LEU A 317 3.66 -3.73 2.33
N SER A 318 2.62 -2.92 2.60
CA SER A 318 1.94 -2.11 1.57
C SER A 318 2.77 -0.92 1.10
N LEU A 319 3.68 -0.42 1.95
CA LEU A 319 4.50 0.74 1.69
C LEU A 319 5.52 0.49 0.58
N TYR A 320 5.93 -0.77 0.33
CA TYR A 320 6.76 -1.10 -0.84
C TYR A 320 6.13 -0.71 -2.18
N GLN A 321 4.81 -0.57 -2.23
CA GLN A 321 4.07 -0.13 -3.43
C GLN A 321 3.80 1.37 -3.43
N LEU A 322 3.88 2.02 -2.27
CA LEU A 322 3.42 3.40 -2.06
C LEU A 322 4.56 4.40 -1.84
N ALA A 323 5.74 3.95 -1.41
CA ALA A 323 6.82 4.83 -0.99
C ALA A 323 8.19 4.34 -1.48
N GLU A 324 9.17 5.24 -1.53
CA GLU A 324 10.55 4.88 -1.89
C GLU A 324 11.35 4.34 -0.71
N THR A 325 11.05 4.81 0.51
CA THR A 325 11.73 4.45 1.75
C THR A 325 12.04 2.96 1.89
N PRO A 326 11.11 2.02 1.65
CA PRO A 326 11.38 0.60 1.86
C PRO A 326 12.51 0.04 1.00
N SER A 327 12.80 0.66 -0.15
CA SER A 327 13.94 0.29 -1.01
C SER A 327 15.30 0.73 -0.46
N ARG A 328 15.31 1.69 0.46
CA ARG A 328 16.49 2.27 1.11
C ARG A 328 16.58 1.91 2.59
N VAL A 329 15.77 0.96 3.07
CA VAL A 329 15.72 0.59 4.49
C VAL A 329 17.09 0.25 5.08
N LYS A 330 17.98 -0.39 4.31
CA LYS A 330 19.35 -0.71 4.76
C LYS A 330 20.19 0.54 5.02
N GLU A 331 20.01 1.59 4.24
CA GLU A 331 20.70 2.88 4.44
C GLU A 331 20.25 3.54 5.74
N TYR A 332 18.95 3.46 6.03
CA TYR A 332 18.34 4.17 7.16
C TYR A 332 18.39 3.44 8.48
N LEU A 333 18.29 2.11 8.46
CA LEU A 333 18.20 1.27 9.66
C LEU A 333 19.37 0.30 9.79
N GLY A 334 20.36 0.36 8.90
CA GLY A 334 21.49 -0.58 8.91
C GLY A 334 22.46 -0.41 10.08
N ASP A 335 22.36 0.71 10.80
CA ASP A 335 23.21 1.08 11.93
C ASP A 335 22.48 1.04 13.28
N ILE A 336 21.24 0.50 13.34
CA ILE A 336 20.58 0.26 14.63
C ILE A 336 21.31 -0.87 15.38
N ASP A 337 21.23 -0.84 16.71
CA ASP A 337 21.93 -1.80 17.56
C ASP A 337 21.14 -3.11 17.69
N CYS A 338 19.81 -3.02 17.82
CA CYS A 338 18.94 -4.16 18.08
C CYS A 338 17.60 -4.11 17.33
N MET A 339 17.16 -5.26 16.83
CA MET A 339 15.81 -5.49 16.29
C MET A 339 15.09 -6.52 17.17
N VAL A 340 13.86 -6.23 17.57
CA VAL A 340 13.00 -7.12 18.38
C VAL A 340 11.80 -7.56 17.56
N LEU A 341 11.49 -8.87 17.53
CA LEU A 341 10.34 -9.43 16.81
C LEU A 341 9.34 -10.07 17.77
N THR A 342 8.04 -9.85 17.59
CA THR A 342 7.00 -10.44 18.45
C THR A 342 6.42 -11.76 17.92
N HIS A 343 6.15 -11.83 16.60
CA HIS A 343 5.57 -13.01 15.95
C HIS A 343 5.70 -12.97 14.41
N ALA A 344 5.35 -14.08 13.75
CA ALA A 344 5.66 -14.33 12.34
C ALA A 344 4.70 -13.70 11.31
N HIS A 345 3.71 -12.90 11.72
CA HIS A 345 2.84 -12.25 10.73
C HIS A 345 3.59 -11.21 9.92
N GLY A 346 3.23 -11.05 8.64
CA GLY A 346 3.96 -10.17 7.73
C GLY A 346 3.92 -8.68 8.12
N ASP A 347 2.92 -8.23 8.89
CA ASP A 347 2.86 -6.88 9.45
C ASP A 347 3.82 -6.66 10.64
N HIS A 348 4.52 -7.71 11.08
CA HIS A 348 5.48 -7.67 12.20
C HIS A 348 6.87 -8.19 11.80
N ALA A 349 6.93 -9.26 11.01
CA ALA A 349 8.16 -9.90 10.58
C ALA A 349 8.16 -10.10 9.06
N GLU A 350 8.39 -9.00 8.33
CA GLU A 350 8.34 -9.01 6.87
C GLU A 350 9.66 -9.48 6.26
N GLU A 351 9.60 -10.57 5.50
CA GLU A 351 10.77 -11.22 4.88
C GLU A 351 11.65 -10.24 4.09
N ARG A 352 11.06 -9.32 3.30
CA ARG A 352 11.82 -8.41 2.43
C ARG A 352 12.66 -7.43 3.23
N THR A 353 12.10 -6.88 4.30
CA THR A 353 12.79 -6.00 5.26
C THR A 353 13.90 -6.76 5.98
N ILE A 354 13.60 -7.96 6.48
CA ILE A 354 14.58 -8.80 7.19
C ILE A 354 15.74 -9.14 6.26
N ARG A 355 15.47 -9.57 5.02
CA ARG A 355 16.51 -9.84 4.01
C ARG A 355 17.38 -8.63 3.74
N ALA A 356 16.78 -7.44 3.59
CA ALA A 356 17.51 -6.20 3.33
C ALA A 356 18.46 -5.81 4.48
N LEU A 357 18.10 -6.15 5.73
CA LEU A 357 18.88 -5.87 6.93
C LEU A 357 19.77 -7.05 7.38
N SER A 358 19.60 -8.25 6.81
CA SER A 358 20.27 -9.48 7.28
C SER A 358 21.79 -9.44 7.33
N GLN A 359 22.41 -8.60 6.48
CA GLN A 359 23.86 -8.47 6.35
C GLN A 359 24.45 -7.29 7.16
N THR A 360 23.65 -6.64 8.01
CA THR A 360 24.12 -5.55 8.85
C THR A 360 24.63 -6.09 10.20
N ASN A 361 25.05 -5.20 11.10
CA ASN A 361 25.59 -5.58 12.41
C ASN A 361 24.54 -5.74 13.50
N ILE A 362 23.26 -5.53 13.18
CA ILE A 362 22.11 -5.60 14.08
C ILE A 362 22.10 -6.92 14.87
N SER A 363 21.86 -6.82 16.18
CA SER A 363 21.46 -7.97 17.01
C SER A 363 19.96 -8.20 16.89
N TRP A 364 19.53 -9.45 16.71
CA TRP A 364 18.14 -9.82 16.49
C TRP A 364 17.61 -10.59 17.70
N ILE A 365 16.64 -10.02 18.41
CA ILE A 365 15.93 -10.70 19.49
C ILE A 365 14.68 -11.32 18.87
N VAL A 366 14.66 -12.66 18.82
CA VAL A 366 13.72 -13.42 18.02
C VAL A 366 13.10 -14.52 18.88
N PRO A 367 11.77 -14.67 18.89
CA PRO A 367 11.12 -15.81 19.55
C PRO A 367 11.61 -17.12 18.94
N ASP A 368 11.83 -18.14 19.77
CA ASP A 368 12.38 -19.43 19.36
C ASP A 368 11.67 -20.05 18.15
N PHE A 369 10.33 -20.01 18.13
CA PHE A 369 9.48 -20.52 17.05
C PHE A 369 9.67 -19.80 15.70
N MET A 370 10.34 -18.64 15.68
CA MET A 370 10.64 -17.87 14.46
C MET A 370 12.09 -18.01 13.99
N VAL A 371 13.00 -18.55 14.79
CA VAL A 371 14.44 -18.50 14.51
C VAL A 371 14.77 -19.07 13.14
N ASP A 372 14.20 -20.24 12.80
CA ASP A 372 14.49 -20.89 11.52
C ASP A 372 13.98 -20.07 10.32
N SER A 373 12.82 -19.41 10.46
CA SER A 373 12.30 -18.48 9.45
C SER A 373 13.26 -17.30 9.26
N VAL A 374 13.69 -16.66 10.35
CA VAL A 374 14.62 -15.52 10.30
C VAL A 374 15.99 -15.92 9.72
N VAL A 375 16.49 -17.11 10.04
CA VAL A 375 17.70 -17.68 9.44
C VAL A 375 17.51 -17.94 7.93
N SER A 376 16.36 -18.48 7.51
CA SER A 376 16.03 -18.66 6.09
C SER A 376 15.95 -17.34 5.30
N PHE A 377 15.70 -16.24 6.01
CA PHE A 377 15.74 -14.88 5.47
C PHE A 377 17.17 -14.31 5.40
N GLY A 378 18.17 -15.08 5.82
CA GLY A 378 19.60 -14.78 5.66
C GLY A 378 20.26 -14.14 6.88
N VAL A 379 19.54 -13.97 7.99
CA VAL A 379 20.15 -13.50 9.24
C VAL A 379 21.05 -14.60 9.79
N ARG A 380 22.28 -14.24 10.13
CA ARG A 380 23.25 -15.20 10.67
C ARG A 380 22.88 -15.60 12.09
N ARG A 381 22.98 -16.89 12.43
CA ARG A 381 22.49 -17.43 13.71
C ARG A 381 23.24 -16.84 14.91
N GLU A 382 24.51 -16.49 14.76
CA GLU A 382 25.30 -15.80 15.78
C GLU A 382 24.86 -14.35 16.07
N LYS A 383 24.00 -13.78 15.22
CA LYS A 383 23.36 -12.47 15.44
C LYS A 383 21.98 -12.59 16.09
N ILE A 384 21.49 -13.81 16.31
CA ILE A 384 20.16 -14.05 16.85
C ILE A 384 20.25 -14.44 18.34
N VAL A 385 19.52 -13.70 19.17
CA VAL A 385 19.22 -14.06 20.55
C VAL A 385 17.81 -14.67 20.54
N SER A 386 17.76 -16.00 20.64
CA SER A 386 16.50 -16.75 20.75
C SER A 386 15.89 -16.55 22.13
N VAL A 387 14.57 -16.34 22.21
CA VAL A 387 13.87 -16.12 23.48
C VAL A 387 12.56 -16.89 23.60
N HIS A 388 12.14 -17.16 24.82
CA HIS A 388 10.88 -17.80 25.20
C HIS A 388 10.15 -17.00 26.29
N PRO A 389 8.82 -17.13 26.44
CA PRO A 389 8.11 -16.56 27.57
C PRO A 389 8.74 -16.88 28.92
N GLY A 390 8.95 -15.86 29.76
CA GLY A 390 9.61 -15.96 31.06
C GLY A 390 11.10 -15.64 31.04
N ASP A 391 11.74 -15.63 29.86
CA ASP A 391 13.14 -15.26 29.73
C ASP A 391 13.39 -13.80 30.15
N ARG A 392 14.59 -13.58 30.69
CA ARG A 392 15.14 -12.25 30.98
C ARG A 392 16.51 -12.14 30.34
N ILE A 393 16.66 -11.19 29.43
CA ILE A 393 17.90 -10.97 28.69
C ILE A 393 18.30 -9.49 28.74
N THR A 394 19.54 -9.22 28.36
CA THR A 394 20.03 -7.85 28.19
C THR A 394 20.48 -7.62 26.74
N SER A 395 20.31 -6.39 26.27
CA SER A 395 20.83 -5.96 24.97
C SER A 395 21.25 -4.49 25.06
N GLY A 396 22.56 -4.25 25.13
CA GLY A 396 23.10 -2.95 25.50
C GLY A 396 22.56 -2.48 26.87
N PRO A 397 21.95 -1.28 26.97
CA PRO A 397 21.35 -0.79 28.21
C PRO A 397 19.95 -1.36 28.49
N LEU A 398 19.38 -2.15 27.58
CA LEU A 398 18.02 -2.67 27.71
C LEU A 398 18.01 -3.95 28.54
N ASN A 399 17.13 -4.01 29.53
CA ASN A 399 16.71 -5.25 30.18
C ASN A 399 15.35 -5.63 29.62
N ILE A 400 15.24 -6.85 29.08
CA ILE A 400 14.07 -7.31 28.36
C ILE A 400 13.54 -8.56 29.05
N GLN A 401 12.31 -8.45 29.56
CA GLN A 401 11.54 -9.58 30.05
C GLN A 401 10.54 -9.99 28.97
N VAL A 402 10.56 -11.28 28.62
CA VAL A 402 9.67 -11.84 27.61
C VAL A 402 8.39 -12.34 28.26
N LEU A 403 7.26 -11.92 27.70
CA LEU A 403 5.92 -12.18 28.21
C LEU A 403 5.24 -13.27 27.39
N GLU A 404 4.31 -14.00 28.00
CA GLU A 404 3.43 -14.91 27.28
C GLU A 404 2.59 -14.12 26.26
N GLY A 405 2.65 -14.50 24.98
CA GLY A 405 1.83 -13.88 23.95
C GLY A 405 0.40 -14.42 23.97
N ARG A 406 -0.55 -13.56 23.63
CA ARG A 406 -2.00 -13.82 23.80
C ARG A 406 -2.77 -13.69 22.50
N HIS A 407 -2.19 -14.18 21.41
CA HIS A 407 -2.70 -13.99 20.04
C HIS A 407 -3.71 -15.07 19.60
N TYR A 408 -3.74 -16.20 20.29
CA TYR A 408 -4.81 -17.19 20.10
C TYR A 408 -6.11 -16.67 20.72
N ARG A 409 -7.23 -16.87 20.02
CA ARG A 409 -8.54 -16.60 20.63
C ARG A 409 -8.85 -17.65 21.67
N THR A 410 -9.37 -17.20 22.81
CA THR A 410 -9.78 -18.04 23.93
C THR A 410 -10.63 -19.22 23.47
N GLY A 411 -10.22 -20.43 23.83
CA GLY A 411 -10.94 -21.67 23.49
C GLY A 411 -10.83 -22.12 22.02
N THR A 412 -9.96 -21.51 21.20
CA THR A 412 -9.79 -21.89 19.79
C THR A 412 -8.32 -22.11 19.41
N LYS A 413 -8.09 -22.72 18.24
CA LYS A 413 -6.77 -22.78 17.59
C LYS A 413 -6.51 -21.61 16.62
N SER A 414 -7.41 -20.61 16.59
CA SER A 414 -7.32 -19.49 15.66
C SER A 414 -6.44 -18.37 16.24
N GLY A 415 -5.21 -18.27 15.76
CA GLY A 415 -4.22 -17.27 16.14
C GLY A 415 -2.86 -17.62 15.55
N ALA A 416 -1.81 -17.04 16.11
CA ALA A 416 -0.43 -17.44 15.85
C ALA A 416 0.34 -17.49 17.16
N GLU A 417 1.42 -18.25 17.18
CA GLU A 417 2.38 -18.20 18.28
C GLU A 417 3.01 -16.81 18.34
N ALA A 418 3.14 -16.26 19.54
CA ALA A 418 3.56 -14.88 19.78
C ALA A 418 4.16 -14.75 21.17
N VAL A 419 4.94 -13.69 21.37
CA VAL A 419 5.38 -13.22 22.68
C VAL A 419 5.13 -11.73 22.83
N GLY A 420 5.04 -11.27 24.07
CA GLY A 420 5.11 -9.86 24.41
C GLY A 420 6.46 -9.50 25.05
N TYR A 421 6.69 -8.21 25.29
CA TYR A 421 7.91 -7.73 25.93
C TYR A 421 7.62 -6.65 26.97
N LEU A 422 8.35 -6.72 28.08
CA LEU A 422 8.52 -5.62 29.02
C LEU A 422 9.99 -5.18 28.94
N ILE A 423 10.22 -3.92 28.58
CA ILE A 423 11.55 -3.38 28.32
C ILE A 423 11.83 -2.26 29.32
N THR A 424 12.94 -2.37 30.04
CA THR A 424 13.41 -1.35 30.98
C THR A 424 14.86 -0.97 30.68
N ALA A 425 15.27 0.21 31.14
CA ALA A 425 16.67 0.62 31.16
C ALA A 425 16.89 1.56 32.34
N ASP A 426 18.15 1.70 32.77
CA ASP A 426 18.49 2.58 33.88
C ASP A 426 18.10 4.04 33.57
N ASN A 427 17.40 4.66 34.52
CA ASN A 427 16.86 6.03 34.41
C ASN A 427 15.95 6.24 33.17
N ALA A 428 15.30 5.18 32.70
CA ALA A 428 14.33 5.21 31.62
C ALA A 428 12.98 4.65 32.09
N PRO A 429 11.87 5.06 31.46
CA PRO A 429 10.56 4.47 31.73
C PRO A 429 10.51 2.99 31.33
N THR A 430 9.60 2.25 31.96
CA THR A 430 9.26 0.87 31.59
C THR A 430 8.27 0.85 30.42
N LEU A 431 8.61 0.13 29.35
CA LEU A 431 7.79 0.01 28.15
C LEU A 431 7.19 -1.39 28.02
N ALA A 432 5.88 -1.47 27.79
CA ALA A 432 5.17 -2.72 27.54
C ALA A 432 4.74 -2.83 26.07
N PHE A 433 5.03 -3.98 25.48
CA PHE A 433 4.64 -4.38 24.13
C PHE A 433 3.96 -5.74 24.20
N PRO A 434 2.65 -5.79 24.42
CA PRO A 434 1.92 -7.06 24.47
C PRO A 434 1.82 -7.76 23.10
N GLY A 435 2.22 -7.09 22.01
CA GLY A 435 2.07 -7.57 20.64
C GLY A 435 0.60 -7.59 20.21
N ASP A 436 0.25 -8.48 19.30
CA ASP A 436 -1.15 -8.74 18.95
C ASP A 436 -1.82 -9.58 20.04
N VAL A 437 -2.87 -9.03 20.66
CA VAL A 437 -3.64 -9.68 21.73
C VAL A 437 -5.07 -9.95 21.26
N ARG A 438 -5.57 -11.15 21.56
CA ARG A 438 -6.96 -11.57 21.32
C ARG A 438 -7.64 -12.14 22.57
N ASP A 439 -6.86 -12.45 23.60
CA ASP A 439 -7.33 -12.87 24.92
C ASP A 439 -7.04 -11.78 25.98
N TYR A 440 -8.12 -11.24 26.56
CA TYR A 440 -8.07 -10.15 27.54
C TYR A 440 -8.28 -10.61 28.98
N VAL A 441 -8.30 -11.92 29.24
CA VAL A 441 -8.51 -12.47 30.60
C VAL A 441 -7.29 -12.17 31.47
N ILE A 442 -7.42 -11.30 32.46
CA ILE A 442 -6.34 -11.00 33.41
C ILE A 442 -6.11 -12.21 34.32
N LYS A 443 -4.85 -12.64 34.44
CA LYS A 443 -4.43 -13.71 35.36
C LYS A 443 -3.76 -13.08 36.58
N ASP A 444 -4.13 -13.47 37.79
CA ASP A 444 -3.64 -12.87 39.05
C ASP A 444 -2.11 -12.91 39.21
N SER A 445 -1.42 -13.83 38.52
CA SER A 445 0.04 -13.98 38.54
C SER A 445 0.80 -12.89 37.77
N GLU A 446 0.11 -12.05 37.02
CA GLU A 446 0.72 -11.07 36.13
C GLU A 446 0.54 -9.66 36.70
N ALA A 447 1.53 -9.12 37.41
CA ALA A 447 1.52 -7.70 37.75
C ALA A 447 2.42 -6.94 36.76
N PHE A 448 1.80 -6.23 35.81
CA PHE A 448 2.52 -5.37 34.89
C PHE A 448 2.45 -3.94 35.43
N ASN A 449 3.61 -3.30 35.60
CA ASN A 449 3.70 -1.93 36.08
C ASN A 449 4.53 -1.10 35.09
N ALA A 450 4.08 -1.06 33.84
CA ALA A 450 4.74 -0.27 32.81
C ALA A 450 4.29 1.20 32.87
N ASP A 451 5.19 2.10 32.49
CA ASP A 451 4.91 3.52 32.32
C ASP A 451 4.17 3.80 30.99
N HIS A 452 4.53 3.04 29.94
CA HIS A 452 3.94 3.18 28.62
C HIS A 452 3.59 1.81 28.05
N CYS A 453 2.38 1.66 27.53
CA CYS A 453 1.95 0.45 26.80
C CYS A 453 1.66 0.77 25.34
N PHE A 454 2.22 0.00 24.41
CA PHE A 454 1.94 0.08 22.96
C PHE A 454 0.91 -0.99 22.60
N ALA A 455 -0.36 -0.59 22.60
CA ALA A 455 -1.50 -1.47 22.54
C ALA A 455 -2.04 -1.61 21.12
N HIS A 456 -1.88 -2.79 20.53
CA HIS A 456 -2.40 -3.11 19.20
C HIS A 456 -3.91 -3.28 19.28
N VAL A 457 -4.67 -2.37 18.68
CA VAL A 457 -6.14 -2.41 18.74
C VAL A 457 -6.64 -3.60 17.94
N TRP A 458 -7.22 -4.55 18.64
CA TRP A 458 -8.02 -5.62 18.05
C TRP A 458 -9.27 -5.82 18.92
N LEU A 459 -10.46 -5.85 18.33
CA LEU A 459 -11.69 -6.06 19.10
C LEU A 459 -12.35 -7.37 18.67
N THR A 460 -12.73 -7.51 17.41
CA THR A 460 -13.44 -8.69 16.87
C THR A 460 -13.13 -8.93 15.37
N ASP A 461 -13.77 -9.92 14.72
CA ASP A 461 -13.76 -9.99 13.24
C ASP A 461 -14.82 -9.11 12.57
N HIS A 462 -15.48 -8.24 13.35
CA HIS A 462 -16.66 -7.48 12.95
C HIS A 462 -16.51 -6.01 13.33
N ALA A 463 -15.53 -5.34 12.71
CA ALA A 463 -15.27 -3.91 12.89
C ALA A 463 -16.44 -3.02 12.43
N LEU A 464 -17.40 -3.53 11.67
CA LEU A 464 -18.59 -2.77 11.26
C LEU A 464 -19.78 -2.95 12.20
N ASP A 465 -19.65 -3.75 13.26
CA ASP A 465 -20.75 -4.15 14.14
C ASP A 465 -20.51 -3.64 15.57
N PRO A 466 -21.10 -2.48 15.94
CA PRO A 466 -20.93 -1.87 17.27
C PRO A 466 -21.38 -2.77 18.42
N GLU A 467 -22.42 -3.60 18.21
CA GLU A 467 -22.91 -4.51 19.24
C GLU A 467 -21.84 -5.54 19.62
N LYS A 468 -20.96 -5.88 18.69
CA LYS A 468 -19.84 -6.80 18.92
C LYS A 468 -18.59 -6.12 19.44
N TYR A 469 -18.17 -5.00 18.86
CA TYR A 469 -16.86 -4.42 19.21
C TYR A 469 -16.90 -3.55 20.47
N VAL A 470 -18.05 -2.95 20.85
CA VAL A 470 -18.15 -2.07 22.04
C VAL A 470 -17.97 -2.84 23.36
N PRO A 471 -18.58 -4.03 23.57
CA PRO A 471 -18.29 -4.83 24.76
C PRO A 471 -16.81 -5.20 24.82
N LYS A 472 -16.24 -5.61 23.69
CA LYS A 472 -14.85 -6.06 23.61
C LYS A 472 -13.83 -4.92 23.80
N SER A 473 -14.19 -3.67 23.50
CA SER A 473 -13.34 -2.52 23.82
C SER A 473 -13.22 -2.26 25.32
N ARG A 474 -14.20 -2.68 26.12
CA ARG A 474 -14.14 -2.57 27.59
C ARG A 474 -13.19 -3.61 28.17
N GLU A 475 -13.29 -4.86 27.71
CA GLU A 475 -12.34 -5.92 28.09
C GLU A 475 -10.91 -5.55 27.67
N PHE A 476 -10.73 -5.04 26.45
CA PHE A 476 -9.44 -4.53 25.98
C PHE A 476 -8.92 -3.40 26.88
N ALA A 477 -9.76 -2.42 27.22
CA ALA A 477 -9.38 -1.30 28.08
C ALA A 477 -8.94 -1.78 29.48
N GLU A 478 -9.65 -2.74 30.06
CA GLU A 478 -9.31 -3.34 31.36
C GLU A 478 -7.96 -4.05 31.30
N PHE A 479 -7.74 -4.87 30.27
CA PHE A 479 -6.45 -5.53 30.06
C PHE A 479 -5.32 -4.51 29.85
N MET A 480 -5.51 -3.45 29.07
CA MET A 480 -4.46 -2.45 28.87
C MET A 480 -4.18 -1.58 30.10
N LEU A 481 -5.19 -1.30 30.92
CA LEU A 481 -5.02 -0.63 32.22
C LEU A 481 -4.33 -1.51 33.25
N HIS A 482 -4.38 -2.82 33.06
CA HIS A 482 -3.58 -3.77 33.82
C HIS A 482 -2.11 -3.78 33.38
N MET A 483 -1.81 -3.42 32.11
CA MET A 483 -0.44 -3.28 31.59
C MET A 483 0.22 -1.96 32.00
N SER A 484 -0.51 -0.84 31.87
CA SER A 484 -0.03 0.51 32.17
C SER A 484 -1.19 1.42 32.59
N ARG A 485 -0.99 2.16 33.69
CA ARG A 485 -1.92 3.20 34.16
C ARG A 485 -1.41 4.63 33.93
N LYS A 486 -0.17 4.78 33.46
CA LYS A 486 0.40 6.10 33.18
C LYS A 486 0.05 6.53 31.77
N SER A 487 0.37 5.70 30.77
CA SER A 487 -0.01 5.99 29.39
C SER A 487 -0.15 4.77 28.49
N ILE A 488 -1.04 4.90 27.50
CA ILE A 488 -1.37 3.86 26.52
C ILE A 488 -1.36 4.49 25.12
N PHE A 489 -0.59 3.92 24.21
CA PHE A 489 -0.54 4.24 22.80
C PHE A 489 -1.39 3.22 22.05
N LEU A 490 -2.50 3.65 21.45
CA LEU A 490 -3.38 2.80 20.64
C LEU A 490 -2.85 2.75 19.20
N THR A 491 -2.38 1.60 18.77
CA THR A 491 -1.73 1.38 17.47
C THR A 491 -2.43 0.27 16.70
N HIS A 492 -1.83 -0.24 15.62
CA HIS A 492 -2.39 -1.30 14.76
C HIS A 492 -3.70 -0.96 14.05
N LEU A 493 -3.93 0.34 13.79
CA LEU A 493 -5.09 0.81 13.03
C LEU A 493 -4.91 0.52 11.55
N ASN A 494 -5.06 -0.76 11.18
CA ASN A 494 -4.68 -1.30 9.89
C ASN A 494 -5.76 -1.08 8.83
N VAL A 495 -5.66 0.05 8.14
CA VAL A 495 -6.53 0.40 7.01
C VAL A 495 -6.29 -0.45 5.75
N ASN A 496 -5.23 -1.24 5.72
CA ASN A 496 -4.96 -2.22 4.67
C ASN A 496 -5.60 -3.59 4.98
N ARG A 497 -6.74 -3.59 5.69
CA ARG A 497 -7.61 -4.76 5.87
C ARG A 497 -8.98 -4.55 5.24
N GLU A 498 -9.70 -5.65 5.05
CA GLU A 498 -11.13 -5.67 4.69
C GLU A 498 -11.91 -4.78 5.65
N ALA A 499 -12.96 -4.11 5.17
CA ALA A 499 -13.73 -3.17 6.00
C ALA A 499 -14.24 -3.81 7.30
N THR A 500 -14.64 -5.09 7.24
CA THR A 500 -15.10 -5.88 8.39
C THR A 500 -13.99 -6.22 9.40
N LYS A 501 -12.71 -6.14 9.02
CA LYS A 501 -11.54 -6.47 9.85
C LYS A 501 -10.61 -5.27 10.06
N ARG A 502 -11.08 -4.07 9.73
CA ARG A 502 -10.31 -2.83 9.73
C ARG A 502 -10.58 -2.04 10.99
N TRP A 503 -9.53 -1.84 11.79
CA TRP A 503 -9.56 -0.90 12.90
C TRP A 503 -9.15 0.49 12.42
N THR A 504 -9.87 1.49 12.91
CA THR A 504 -9.76 2.88 12.45
C THR A 504 -9.66 3.81 13.65
N MET A 505 -9.47 5.10 13.38
CA MET A 505 -9.49 6.14 14.42
C MET A 505 -10.81 6.13 15.23
N HIS A 506 -11.94 5.80 14.60
CA HIS A 506 -13.22 5.65 15.29
C HIS A 506 -13.15 4.59 16.39
N HIS A 507 -12.61 3.42 16.08
CA HIS A 507 -12.44 2.33 17.04
C HIS A 507 -11.46 2.70 18.15
N ALA A 508 -10.38 3.39 17.81
CA ALA A 508 -9.44 3.91 18.81
C ALA A 508 -10.12 4.91 19.76
N CYS A 509 -11.03 5.77 19.26
CA CYS A 509 -11.83 6.66 20.10
C CYS A 509 -12.76 5.90 21.06
N VAL A 510 -13.38 4.81 20.60
CA VAL A 510 -14.22 3.95 21.45
C VAL A 510 -13.40 3.35 22.59
N VAL A 511 -12.24 2.77 22.29
CA VAL A 511 -11.30 2.23 23.30
C VAL A 511 -10.82 3.34 24.24
N LYS A 512 -10.45 4.50 23.71
CA LYS A 512 -10.00 5.65 24.49
C LYS A 512 -11.05 6.12 25.48
N ASN A 513 -12.32 6.14 25.09
CA ASN A 513 -13.43 6.47 25.99
C ASN A 513 -13.58 5.41 27.08
N ALA A 514 -13.53 4.13 26.72
CA ALA A 514 -13.61 3.02 27.69
C ALA A 514 -12.47 3.05 28.74
N ILE A 515 -11.26 3.45 28.33
CA ILE A 515 -10.12 3.67 29.24
C ILE A 515 -10.39 4.88 30.15
N ARG A 516 -10.79 6.02 29.58
CA ARG A 516 -11.05 7.26 30.34
C ARG A 516 -12.16 7.13 31.37
N GLU A 517 -13.19 6.34 31.08
CA GLU A 517 -14.26 6.05 32.04
C GLU A 517 -13.75 5.32 33.29
N ARG A 518 -12.69 4.51 33.16
CA ARG A 518 -12.13 3.68 34.23
C ARG A 518 -10.94 4.31 34.93
N SER A 519 -10.12 5.05 34.19
CA SER A 519 -8.90 5.71 34.66
C SER A 519 -8.73 7.03 33.89
N PRO A 520 -9.41 8.11 34.34
CA PRO A 520 -9.35 9.42 33.71
C PRO A 520 -7.94 10.03 33.63
N GLU A 521 -7.06 9.63 34.55
CA GLU A 521 -5.66 10.04 34.65
C GLU A 521 -4.75 9.36 33.62
N THR A 522 -5.14 8.21 33.08
CA THR A 522 -4.33 7.51 32.07
C THR A 522 -4.27 8.33 30.78
N VAL A 523 -3.06 8.65 30.33
CA VAL A 523 -2.85 9.38 29.08
C VAL A 523 -2.99 8.42 27.89
N VAL A 524 -4.07 8.57 27.13
CA VAL A 524 -4.31 7.75 25.91
C VAL A 524 -4.00 8.53 24.63
N ARG A 525 -3.08 8.00 23.83
CA ARG A 525 -2.62 8.60 22.56
C ARG A 525 -2.87 7.65 21.38
N VAL A 526 -3.13 8.23 20.21
CA VAL A 526 -3.14 7.50 18.93
C VAL A 526 -2.03 8.12 18.08
N PRO A 527 -0.85 7.49 17.99
CA PRO A 527 0.30 8.09 17.33
C PRO A 527 0.08 8.27 15.82
N ARG A 528 0.66 9.32 15.24
CA ARG A 528 0.78 9.47 13.78
C ARG A 528 2.15 8.98 13.29
N PHE A 529 2.23 8.61 12.02
CA PHE A 529 3.53 8.31 11.40
C PHE A 529 4.44 9.54 11.42
N GLY A 530 5.72 9.35 11.76
CA GLY A 530 6.67 10.47 11.87
C GLY A 530 6.56 11.27 13.17
N GLU A 531 5.57 11.02 14.02
CA GLU A 531 5.48 11.68 15.33
C GLU A 531 6.52 11.09 16.28
N ILE A 532 7.28 11.96 16.96
CA ILE A 532 8.29 11.57 17.94
C ILE A 532 7.72 11.83 19.34
N PHE A 533 7.77 10.81 20.19
CA PHE A 533 7.31 10.86 21.56
C PHE A 533 8.51 10.90 22.50
N ASP A 534 8.50 11.85 23.44
CA ASP A 534 9.35 11.80 24.64
C ASP A 534 8.65 10.92 25.67
N LEU A 535 9.23 9.75 25.95
CA LEU A 535 8.73 8.78 26.92
C LEU A 535 9.35 9.01 28.30
N SER A 536 10.33 9.92 28.42
CA SER A 536 11.00 10.20 29.70
C SER A 536 10.10 10.92 30.71
N ARG A 537 8.90 11.35 30.31
CA ARG A 537 8.00 12.21 31.08
C ARG A 537 6.74 11.47 31.51
#